data_AF-A0AAX3MFP8-F1
#
_entry.id   AF-A0AAX3MFP8-F1
#
_cell.length_a   1.000
_cell.length_b   1.000
_cell.length_c   1.000
_cell.angle_alpha   90.00
_cell.angle_beta   90.00
_cell.angle_gamma   90.00
#
_symmetry.space_group_name_H-M   'P 1'
#
loop_
_entity.id
_entity.type
_entity.pdbx_description
1 polymer ?
#
loop_
_entity_poly.entity_id
_entity_poly.type
_entity_poly.pdbx_seq_one_letter_code
_entity_poly.pdbx_strand_id
1 'polypeptide(L)'
;MSGKNPFWNYDYNAAQRNREIVDSYQQANEARLNSQQAQFEASMANDRVSRIQVQLNNTINSHKKAIADYEQRLEEQKAISFKLIMKVNIFERTLNRLQEQWPEKKESILDEIQHQKDYCSVEEYKEKWWKWVNDGGLTPEANCLKFPYPEREIKNKT
;
A
#
# COMPACT_ATOMS: atom_id res chain seq x y z
N MET A 1 34.01 -41.85 81.60
CA MET A 1 34.29 -41.41 80.22
C MET A 1 33.14 -41.89 79.35
N SER A 2 32.22 -40.97 79.05
CA SER A 2 31.08 -41.19 78.15
C SER A 2 31.58 -41.15 76.70
N GLY A 3 31.01 -41.95 75.80
CA GLY A 3 31.03 -41.57 74.40
C GLY A 3 30.90 -42.67 73.35
N LYS A 4 29.63 -43.03 73.08
CA LYS A 4 29.08 -43.46 71.78
C LYS A 4 29.43 -44.87 71.27
N ASN A 5 28.36 -45.68 71.24
CA ASN A 5 28.30 -47.02 70.68
C ASN A 5 28.47 -46.99 69.13
N PRO A 6 29.48 -47.69 68.56
CA PRO A 6 29.85 -47.58 67.15
C PRO A 6 28.78 -48.11 66.16
N PHE A 7 27.87 -48.99 66.61
CA PHE A 7 26.78 -49.49 65.76
C PHE A 7 25.73 -48.41 65.44
N TRP A 8 25.51 -47.43 66.33
CA TRP A 8 24.54 -46.34 66.11
C TRP A 8 25.00 -45.32 65.04
N ASN A 9 26.31 -45.16 64.85
CA ASN A 9 26.86 -44.23 63.85
C ASN A 9 26.87 -44.82 62.44
N TYR A 10 26.95 -46.14 62.29
CA TYR A 10 26.94 -46.80 60.98
C TYR A 10 25.57 -46.67 60.31
N ASP A 11 24.50 -46.97 61.05
CA ASP A 11 23.13 -46.84 60.57
C ASP A 11 22.74 -45.38 60.34
N TYR A 12 23.21 -44.45 61.19
CA TYR A 12 23.03 -43.01 60.99
C TYR A 12 23.74 -42.50 59.72
N ASN A 13 24.99 -42.94 59.47
CA ASN A 13 25.76 -42.56 58.27
C ASN A 13 25.21 -43.21 56.98
N ALA A 14 24.58 -44.38 57.07
CA ALA A 14 23.90 -45.02 55.95
C ALA A 14 22.57 -44.32 55.65
N ALA A 15 21.79 -43.97 56.68
CA ALA A 15 20.56 -43.21 56.54
C ALA A 15 20.80 -41.79 56.00
N GLN A 16 21.88 -41.13 56.43
CA GLN A 16 22.27 -39.82 55.92
C GLN A 16 22.66 -39.86 54.44
N ARG A 17 23.50 -40.82 54.05
CA ARG A 17 23.86 -41.02 52.62
C ARG A 17 22.64 -41.34 51.76
N ASN A 18 21.70 -42.15 52.24
CA ASN A 18 20.46 -42.42 51.52
C ASN A 18 19.58 -41.16 51.36
N ARG A 19 19.53 -40.28 52.36
CA ARG A 19 18.84 -38.97 52.23
C ARG A 19 19.51 -38.08 51.21
N GLU A 20 20.83 -37.94 51.27
CA GLU A 20 21.60 -37.15 50.29
C GLU A 20 21.41 -37.67 48.85
N ILE A 21 21.36 -39.00 48.67
CA ILE A 21 21.07 -39.63 47.39
C ILE A 21 19.64 -39.30 46.93
N VAL A 22 18.63 -39.47 47.78
CA VAL A 22 17.23 -39.16 47.45
C VAL A 22 17.05 -37.67 47.14
N ASP A 23 17.65 -36.79 47.93
CA ASP A 23 17.64 -35.33 47.70
C ASP A 23 18.30 -34.97 46.38
N SER A 24 19.42 -35.61 46.03
CA SER A 24 20.09 -35.39 44.75
C SER A 24 19.26 -35.85 43.55
N TYR A 25 18.56 -36.98 43.67
CA TYR A 25 17.64 -37.46 42.64
C TYR A 25 16.44 -36.54 42.49
N GLN A 26 15.91 -36.03 43.61
CA GLN A 26 14.79 -35.10 43.61
C GLN A 26 15.19 -33.78 42.94
N GLN A 27 16.35 -33.21 43.30
CA GLN A 27 16.90 -32.01 42.67
C GLN A 27 17.18 -32.21 41.18
N ALA A 28 17.75 -33.35 40.78
CA ALA A 28 17.99 -33.65 39.38
C ALA A 28 16.68 -33.77 38.58
N ASN A 29 15.63 -34.34 39.18
CA ASN A 29 14.33 -34.47 38.55
C ASN A 29 13.62 -33.11 38.45
N GLU A 30 13.69 -32.27 39.47
CA GLU A 30 13.19 -30.88 39.45
C GLU A 30 13.91 -30.04 38.40
N ALA A 31 15.24 -30.12 38.33
CA ALA A 31 16.03 -29.44 37.30
C ALA A 31 15.66 -29.91 35.88
N ARG A 32 15.40 -31.21 35.70
CA ARG A 32 14.92 -31.77 34.43
C ARG A 32 13.51 -31.30 34.07
N LEU A 33 12.60 -31.23 35.03
CA LEU A 33 11.24 -30.71 34.82
C LEU A 33 11.28 -29.23 34.45
N ASN A 34 12.06 -28.43 35.18
CA ASN A 34 12.26 -27.01 34.92
C ASN A 34 12.87 -26.77 33.52
N SER A 35 13.84 -27.58 33.11
CA SER A 35 14.44 -27.46 31.78
C SER A 35 13.47 -27.85 30.66
N GLN A 36 12.66 -28.89 30.84
CA GLN A 36 11.60 -29.26 29.89
C GLN A 36 10.53 -28.17 29.78
N GLN A 37 10.12 -27.59 30.91
CA GLN A 37 9.16 -26.48 30.93
C GLN A 37 9.71 -25.25 30.21
N ALA A 38 10.96 -24.85 30.50
CA ALA A 38 11.60 -23.72 29.83
C ALA A 38 11.74 -23.93 28.31
N GLN A 39 12.07 -25.14 27.87
CA GLN A 39 12.12 -25.48 26.44
C GLN A 39 10.74 -25.41 25.77
N PHE A 40 9.70 -25.88 26.45
CA PHE A 40 8.32 -25.80 25.95
C PHE A 40 7.87 -24.34 25.83
N GLU A 41 8.11 -23.52 26.86
CA GLU A 41 7.78 -22.08 26.85
C GLU A 41 8.53 -21.34 25.73
N ALA A 42 9.82 -21.65 25.52
CA ALA A 42 10.61 -21.09 24.43
C ALA A 42 10.08 -21.51 23.04
N SER A 43 9.66 -22.77 22.86
CA SER A 43 9.04 -23.24 21.61
C SER A 43 7.73 -22.50 21.33
N MET A 44 6.88 -22.36 22.34
CA MET A 44 5.61 -21.63 22.24
C MET A 44 5.83 -20.15 21.92
N ALA A 45 6.86 -19.53 22.52
CA ALA A 45 7.23 -18.15 22.21
C ALA A 45 7.72 -18.01 20.76
N ASN A 46 8.56 -18.91 20.28
CA ASN A 46 9.05 -18.93 18.90
C ASN A 46 7.91 -19.13 17.89
N ASP A 47 6.95 -20.01 18.18
CA ASP A 47 5.77 -20.22 17.34
C ASP A 47 4.91 -18.95 17.25
N ARG A 48 4.74 -18.23 18.36
CA ARG A 48 4.03 -16.94 18.37
C ARG A 48 4.75 -15.90 17.53
N VAL A 49 6.08 -15.77 17.67
CA VAL A 49 6.89 -14.85 16.87
C VAL A 49 6.79 -15.20 15.39
N SER A 50 6.90 -16.48 15.03
CA SER A 50 6.78 -16.95 13.65
C SER A 50 5.41 -16.59 13.04
N ARG A 51 4.31 -16.81 13.78
CA ARG A 51 2.96 -16.43 13.33
C ARG A 51 2.83 -14.92 13.13
N ILE A 52 3.35 -14.11 14.06
CA ILE A 52 3.35 -12.65 13.96
C ILE A 52 4.15 -12.21 12.74
N GLN A 53 5.32 -12.82 12.49
CA GLN A 53 6.15 -12.51 11.33
C GLN A 53 5.43 -12.80 10.01
N VAL A 54 4.73 -13.94 9.92
CA VAL A 54 3.93 -14.28 8.73
C VAL A 54 2.81 -13.27 8.52
N GLN A 55 2.07 -12.91 9.58
CA GLN A 55 1.02 -11.89 9.50
C GLN A 55 1.57 -10.54 9.06
N LEU A 56 2.70 -10.11 9.62
CA LEU A 56 3.37 -8.87 9.26
C LEU A 56 3.80 -8.86 7.79
N ASN A 57 4.43 -9.94 7.33
CA ASN A 57 4.86 -10.08 5.93
C ASN A 57 3.67 -10.03 4.97
N ASN A 58 2.56 -10.69 5.31
CA ASN A 58 1.33 -10.64 4.51
C ASN A 58 0.75 -9.23 4.43
N THR A 59 0.70 -8.50 5.56
CA THR A 59 0.24 -7.11 5.59
C THR A 59 1.15 -6.20 4.76
N ILE A 60 2.47 -6.33 4.90
CA ILE A 60 3.44 -5.55 4.12
C ILE A 60 3.24 -5.81 2.62
N ASN A 61 3.11 -7.06 2.21
CA ASN A 61 2.92 -7.41 0.80
C ASN A 61 1.58 -6.88 0.25
N SER A 62 0.51 -6.95 1.04
CA SER A 62 -0.79 -6.37 0.70
C SER A 62 -0.67 -4.85 0.48
N HIS A 63 -0.01 -4.14 1.39
CA HIS A 63 0.21 -2.70 1.26
C HIS A 63 1.11 -2.34 0.08
N LYS A 64 2.18 -3.10 -0.16
CA LYS A 64 3.03 -2.90 -1.35
C LYS A 64 2.24 -3.01 -2.65
N LYS A 65 1.35 -4.01 -2.75
CA LYS A 65 0.48 -4.16 -3.91
C LYS A 65 -0.46 -2.97 -4.08
N ALA A 66 -1.14 -2.56 -3.00
CA ALA A 66 -2.03 -1.40 -3.03
C ALA A 66 -1.30 -0.11 -3.44
N ILE A 67 -0.07 0.11 -2.93
CA ILE A 67 0.77 1.25 -3.31
C ILE A 67 1.11 1.20 -4.79
N ALA A 68 1.55 0.06 -5.31
CA ALA A 68 1.85 -0.09 -6.74
C ALA A 68 0.62 0.18 -7.62
N ASP A 69 -0.56 -0.30 -7.21
CA ASP A 69 -1.82 -0.04 -7.91
C ASP A 69 -2.16 1.47 -7.91
N TYR A 70 -1.91 2.17 -6.79
CA TYR A 70 -2.10 3.63 -6.71
C TYR A 70 -1.09 4.41 -7.56
N GLU A 71 0.18 4.00 -7.56
CA GLU A 71 1.23 4.62 -8.38
C GLU A 71 0.91 4.48 -9.87
N GLN A 72 0.46 3.29 -10.31
CA GLN A 72 0.03 3.07 -11.69
C GLN A 72 -1.15 3.99 -12.05
N ARG A 73 -2.20 4.03 -11.22
CA ARG A 73 -3.36 4.92 -11.44
C ARG A 73 -2.94 6.39 -11.50
N LEU A 74 -1.98 6.81 -10.68
CA LEU A 74 -1.46 8.17 -10.69
C LEU A 74 -0.74 8.48 -12.02
N GLU A 75 0.08 7.57 -12.54
CA GLU A 75 0.73 7.75 -13.83
C GLU A 75 -0.26 7.82 -14.99
N GLU A 76 -1.31 6.98 -14.97
CA GLU A 76 -2.41 7.05 -15.95
C GLU A 76 -3.11 8.42 -15.90
N GLN A 77 -3.39 8.95 -14.70
CA GLN A 77 -3.99 10.28 -14.53
C GLN A 77 -3.08 11.41 -15.01
N LYS A 78 -1.76 11.31 -14.79
CA LYS A 78 -0.79 12.27 -15.33
C LYS A 78 -0.81 12.27 -16.86
N ALA A 79 -0.85 11.09 -17.49
CA ALA A 79 -0.93 10.96 -18.95
C ALA A 79 -2.23 11.56 -19.52
N ILE A 80 -3.37 11.32 -18.86
CA ILE A 80 -4.67 11.91 -19.23
C ILE A 80 -4.59 13.44 -19.13
N SER A 81 -4.10 13.96 -18.00
CA SER A 81 -3.96 15.39 -17.75
C SER A 81 -3.06 16.08 -18.78
N PHE A 82 -1.93 15.46 -19.11
CA PHE A 82 -1.02 15.96 -20.14
C PHE A 82 -1.73 16.10 -21.49
N LYS A 83 -2.47 15.08 -21.94
CA LYS A 83 -3.22 15.12 -23.21
C LYS A 83 -4.29 16.21 -23.21
N LEU A 84 -5.00 16.40 -22.09
CA LEU A 84 -6.00 17.47 -21.95
C LEU A 84 -5.37 18.86 -22.02
N ILE A 85 -4.29 19.09 -21.27
CA ILE A 85 -3.58 20.38 -21.27
C ILE A 85 -3.06 20.72 -22.67
N MET A 86 -2.47 19.75 -23.37
CA MET A 86 -2.00 19.97 -24.74
C MET A 86 -3.14 20.37 -25.69
N LYS A 87 -4.31 19.75 -25.57
CA LYS A 87 -5.48 20.14 -26.37
C LYS A 87 -5.97 21.54 -26.06
N VAL A 88 -6.11 21.87 -24.78
CA VAL A 88 -6.53 23.21 -24.35
C VAL A 88 -5.56 24.24 -24.93
N ASN A 89 -4.25 24.01 -24.82
CA ASN A 89 -3.23 24.90 -25.34
C ASN A 89 -3.28 25.04 -26.88
N ILE A 90 -3.49 23.94 -27.61
CA ILE A 90 -3.68 23.98 -29.07
C ILE A 90 -4.88 24.86 -29.44
N PHE A 91 -6.03 24.67 -28.78
CA PHE A 91 -7.23 25.46 -29.07
C PHE A 91 -7.06 26.92 -28.68
N GLU A 92 -6.54 27.21 -27.49
CA GLU A 92 -6.27 28.57 -27.02
C GLU A 92 -5.35 29.33 -27.98
N ARG A 93 -4.18 28.76 -28.31
CA ARG A 93 -3.21 29.37 -29.23
C ARG A 93 -3.82 29.58 -30.61
N THR A 94 -4.63 28.62 -31.08
CA THR A 94 -5.32 28.73 -32.37
C THR A 94 -6.31 29.88 -32.34
N LEU A 95 -7.21 29.92 -31.35
CA LEU A 95 -8.24 30.95 -31.21
C LEU A 95 -7.63 32.34 -31.05
N ASN A 96 -6.55 32.49 -30.28
CA ASN A 96 -5.84 33.76 -30.14
C ASN A 96 -5.26 34.21 -31.49
N ARG A 97 -4.60 33.32 -32.23
CA ARG A 97 -4.04 33.64 -33.56
C ARG A 97 -5.14 34.00 -34.58
N LEU A 98 -6.28 33.33 -34.56
CA LEU A 98 -7.40 33.65 -35.46
C LEU A 98 -8.03 35.00 -35.12
N GLN A 99 -8.13 35.37 -33.84
CA GLN A 99 -8.58 36.70 -33.41
C GLN A 99 -7.62 37.81 -33.85
N GLU A 100 -6.30 37.55 -33.83
CA GLU A 100 -5.29 38.50 -34.35
C GLU A 100 -5.37 38.64 -35.87
N GLN A 101 -5.60 37.53 -36.58
CA GLN A 101 -5.70 37.52 -38.05
C GLN A 101 -7.01 38.16 -38.57
N TRP A 102 -8.09 38.03 -37.81
CA TRP A 102 -9.42 38.58 -38.15
C TRP A 102 -10.02 39.35 -36.97
N PRO A 103 -9.52 40.56 -36.67
CA PRO A 103 -9.99 41.37 -35.55
C PRO A 103 -11.50 41.65 -35.60
N GLU A 104 -12.08 41.76 -36.79
CA GLU A 104 -13.52 41.98 -37.00
C GLU A 104 -14.38 40.78 -36.60
N LYS A 105 -13.80 39.58 -36.48
CA LYS A 105 -14.48 38.38 -36.01
C LYS A 105 -14.29 38.12 -34.53
N LYS A 106 -13.45 38.91 -33.86
CA LYS A 106 -13.07 38.69 -32.45
C LYS A 106 -14.27 38.55 -31.53
N GLU A 107 -15.19 39.51 -31.55
CA GLU A 107 -16.38 39.49 -30.66
C GLU A 107 -17.25 38.25 -30.93
N SER A 108 -17.50 37.91 -32.20
CA SER A 108 -18.25 36.70 -32.55
C SER A 108 -17.58 35.41 -32.08
N ILE A 109 -16.24 35.34 -32.07
CA ILE A 109 -15.50 34.19 -31.54
C ILE A 109 -15.66 34.13 -30.02
N LEU A 110 -15.57 35.26 -29.32
CA LEU A 110 -15.72 35.32 -27.87
C LEU A 110 -17.14 34.98 -27.42
N ASP A 111 -18.15 35.48 -28.13
CA ASP A 111 -19.57 35.16 -27.88
C ASP A 111 -19.83 33.66 -28.04
N GLU A 112 -19.29 33.03 -29.10
CA GLU A 112 -19.43 31.58 -29.32
C GLU A 112 -18.73 30.78 -28.21
N ILE A 113 -17.53 31.18 -27.78
CA ILE A 113 -16.83 30.54 -26.66
C ILE A 113 -17.68 30.63 -25.39
N GLN A 114 -18.26 31.79 -25.10
CA GLN A 114 -19.12 32.00 -23.93
C GLN A 114 -20.39 31.14 -24.03
N HIS A 115 -21.03 31.08 -25.20
CA HIS A 115 -22.19 30.22 -25.46
C HIS A 115 -21.86 28.74 -25.19
N GLN A 116 -20.75 28.24 -25.72
CA GLN A 116 -20.34 26.84 -25.51
C GLN A 116 -19.96 26.56 -24.05
N LYS A 117 -19.32 27.53 -23.37
CA LYS A 117 -19.00 27.43 -21.94
C LYS A 117 -20.28 27.32 -21.11
N ASP A 118 -21.29 28.14 -21.41
CA ASP A 118 -22.56 28.11 -20.70
C ASP A 118 -23.30 26.80 -20.95
N TYR A 119 -23.38 26.34 -22.20
CA TYR A 119 -23.95 25.04 -22.55
C TYR A 119 -23.25 23.88 -21.82
N CYS A 120 -21.91 23.87 -21.82
CA CYS A 120 -21.13 22.85 -21.12
C CYS A 120 -21.24 22.95 -19.59
N SER A 121 -21.73 24.08 -19.08
CA SER A 121 -21.91 24.32 -17.65
C SER A 121 -23.28 23.89 -17.13
N VAL A 122 -24.23 23.56 -18.01
CA VAL A 122 -25.55 23.03 -17.66
C VAL A 122 -25.39 21.73 -16.88
N GLU A 123 -26.13 21.59 -15.78
CA GLU A 123 -25.95 20.50 -14.82
C GLU A 123 -26.11 19.12 -15.46
N GLU A 124 -27.15 18.95 -16.27
CA GLU A 124 -27.42 17.71 -17.01
C GLU A 124 -26.23 17.30 -17.91
N TYR A 125 -25.58 18.28 -18.53
CA TYR A 125 -24.42 18.04 -19.39
C TYR A 125 -23.18 17.68 -18.56
N LYS A 126 -22.95 18.37 -17.43
CA LYS A 126 -21.88 18.02 -16.49
C LYS A 126 -22.07 16.62 -15.93
N GLU A 127 -23.25 16.29 -15.45
CA GLU A 127 -23.58 14.99 -14.87
C GLU A 127 -23.35 13.85 -15.87
N LYS A 128 -23.75 14.04 -17.13
CA LYS A 128 -23.48 13.08 -18.21
C LYS A 128 -21.98 12.77 -18.32
N TRP A 129 -21.13 13.79 -18.37
CA TRP A 129 -19.68 13.60 -18.46
C TRP A 129 -19.09 13.06 -17.17
N TRP A 130 -19.55 13.53 -16.02
CA TRP A 130 -19.11 13.04 -14.71
C TRP A 130 -19.41 11.55 -14.54
N LYS A 131 -20.62 11.11 -14.90
CA LYS A 131 -20.99 9.70 -14.92
C LYS A 131 -20.10 8.90 -15.86
N TRP A 132 -19.93 9.37 -17.09
CA TRP A 132 -19.07 8.70 -18.07
C TRP A 132 -17.62 8.52 -17.59
N VAL A 133 -17.05 9.52 -16.90
CA VAL A 133 -15.72 9.43 -16.29
C VAL A 133 -15.69 8.37 -15.18
N ASN A 134 -16.68 8.37 -14.28
CA ASN A 134 -16.74 7.43 -13.15
C ASN A 134 -17.03 5.99 -13.58
N ASP A 135 -17.73 5.79 -14.70
CA ASP A 135 -17.99 4.47 -15.28
C ASP A 135 -16.76 3.90 -16.03
N GLY A 136 -15.58 4.53 -15.88
CA GLY A 136 -14.33 4.07 -16.49
C GLY A 136 -14.14 4.50 -17.95
N GLY A 137 -14.94 5.45 -18.45
CA GLY A 137 -14.82 5.96 -19.81
C GLY A 137 -13.51 6.71 -20.08
N LEU A 138 -12.90 7.29 -19.04
CA LEU A 138 -11.69 8.10 -19.16
C LEU A 138 -10.42 7.28 -18.86
N THR A 139 -9.93 6.59 -19.89
CA THR A 139 -8.60 5.95 -19.91
C THR A 139 -7.60 6.76 -20.73
N PRO A 140 -6.28 6.52 -20.63
CA PRO A 140 -5.30 7.20 -21.46
C PRO A 140 -5.57 7.07 -22.98
N GLU A 141 -6.24 6.02 -23.44
CA GLU A 141 -6.58 5.74 -24.83
C GLU A 141 -7.95 6.27 -25.26
N ALA A 142 -8.72 6.86 -24.34
CA ALA A 142 -10.06 7.33 -24.59
C ALA A 142 -10.12 8.24 -25.83
N ASN A 143 -11.11 8.02 -26.70
CA ASN A 143 -11.23 8.79 -27.95
C ASN A 143 -11.38 10.29 -27.69
N CYS A 144 -12.00 10.69 -26.57
CA CYS A 144 -12.09 12.10 -26.16
C CYS A 144 -10.74 12.75 -25.86
N LEU A 145 -9.65 11.98 -25.71
CA LEU A 145 -8.26 12.44 -25.55
C LEU A 145 -7.47 12.46 -26.86
N LYS A 146 -8.00 11.91 -27.96
CA LYS A 146 -7.40 12.04 -29.31
C LYS A 146 -7.78 13.39 -29.92
N PHE A 147 -6.86 14.04 -30.64
CA PHE A 147 -7.20 15.29 -31.31
C PHE A 147 -8.35 15.05 -32.30
N PRO A 148 -9.44 15.84 -32.27
CA PRO A 148 -10.68 15.49 -32.97
C PRO A 148 -10.62 15.73 -34.49
N TYR A 149 -9.54 16.33 -34.98
CA TYR A 149 -9.34 16.66 -36.39
C TYR A 149 -8.20 15.82 -36.98
N PRO A 150 -8.27 15.46 -38.28
CA PRO A 150 -7.19 14.73 -38.94
C PRO A 150 -5.89 15.55 -38.96
N GLU A 151 -4.76 14.85 -38.99
CA GLU A 151 -3.47 15.49 -39.21
C GLU A 151 -3.44 16.22 -40.56
N ARG A 152 -2.77 17.38 -40.57
CA ARG A 152 -2.67 18.22 -41.76
C ARG A 152 -1.24 18.68 -41.99
N GLU A 153 -0.82 18.66 -43.24
CA GLU A 153 0.39 19.34 -43.68
C GLU A 153 0.16 20.86 -43.73
N ILE A 154 1.07 21.61 -43.12
CA ILE A 154 1.05 23.08 -43.14
C ILE A 154 1.54 23.53 -44.52
N LYS A 155 0.59 23.98 -45.36
CA LYS A 155 0.87 24.38 -46.75
C LYS A 155 1.75 25.63 -46.85
N ASN A 156 1.63 26.56 -45.89
CA ASN A 156 2.42 27.78 -45.83
C ASN A 156 3.19 27.81 -44.52
N LYS A 157 4.44 27.33 -44.52
CA LYS A 157 5.34 27.53 -43.38
C LYS A 157 5.63 29.03 -43.30
N THR A 158 5.15 29.67 -42.23
CA THR A 158 5.53 31.05 -41.88
C THR A 158 6.81 31.01 -41.08
#